data_AF-A0A9X1XWI9-F1
#
_entry.id   AF-A0A9X1XWI9-F1
#
_cell.length_a   1.000
_cell.length_b   1.000
_cell.length_c   1.000
_cell.angle_alpha   90.00
_cell.angle_beta   90.00
_cell.angle_gamma   90.00
#
_symmetry.space_group_name_H-M   'P 1'
#
loop_
_entity.id
_entity.type
_entity.pdbx_description
1 polymer ?
#
loop_
_entity_poly.entity_id
_entity_poly.type
_entity_poly.pdbx_seq_one_letter_code
_entity_poly.pdbx_strand_id
1 'polypeptide(L)'
;MKKQIVITALVLGAFVFGTSDTQAQATSNAASTRVNLILSDVISIDAGSVASNGIVDSKYFTSADYNTAKNVTVANSLIVTSSKIFDVKVKSGGTNFSEGTNKIPVNVSKIQAVIEMSMVGILNTITLSTTDQKLITNATSGFKNH
;
A
#
# COMPACT_ATOMS: atom_id res chain seq x y z
N MET A 1 -70.46 3.35 -82.74
CA MET A 1 -69.95 3.44 -81.35
C MET A 1 -68.47 3.09 -81.36
N LYS A 2 -67.64 4.01 -80.87
CA LYS A 2 -66.16 3.98 -80.83
C LYS A 2 -65.68 2.97 -79.79
N LYS A 3 -64.55 2.30 -80.01
CA LYS A 3 -63.64 1.87 -78.92
C LYS A 3 -62.21 2.16 -79.32
N GLN A 4 -61.64 3.12 -78.60
CA GLN A 4 -60.31 3.69 -78.77
C GLN A 4 -59.25 2.73 -78.22
N ILE A 5 -58.12 2.65 -78.93
CA ILE A 5 -56.89 2.03 -78.44
C ILE A 5 -56.27 3.03 -77.45
N VAL A 6 -56.15 2.63 -76.19
CA VAL A 6 -55.52 3.43 -75.14
C VAL A 6 -54.16 2.81 -74.84
N ILE A 7 -53.11 3.56 -75.18
CA ILE A 7 -51.72 3.30 -74.77
C ILE A 7 -51.49 4.14 -73.51
N THR A 8 -51.12 3.50 -72.40
CA THR A 8 -50.70 4.25 -71.20
C THR A 8 -49.59 3.56 -70.41
N ALA A 9 -48.46 4.28 -70.38
CA ALA A 9 -47.49 4.45 -69.30
C ALA A 9 -46.63 3.26 -68.81
N LEU A 10 -45.36 3.31 -69.23
CA LEU A 10 -44.19 2.75 -68.57
C LEU A 10 -43.97 3.43 -67.21
N VAL A 11 -44.06 2.69 -66.10
CA VAL A 11 -43.69 3.19 -64.77
C VAL A 11 -42.27 2.70 -64.44
N LEU A 12 -41.35 3.65 -64.25
CA LEU A 12 -40.02 3.40 -63.69
C LEU A 12 -40.17 3.13 -62.19
N GLY A 13 -39.88 1.91 -61.76
CA GLY A 13 -39.75 1.57 -60.34
C GLY A 13 -38.50 2.21 -59.76
N ALA A 14 -38.67 3.01 -58.71
CA ALA A 14 -37.58 3.64 -57.97
C ALA A 14 -36.72 2.58 -57.26
N PHE A 15 -35.41 2.61 -57.48
CA PHE A 15 -34.45 1.91 -56.64
C PHE A 15 -34.38 2.62 -55.28
N VAL A 16 -35.02 2.04 -54.25
CA VAL A 16 -34.75 2.44 -52.88
C VAL A 16 -33.45 1.76 -52.47
N PHE A 17 -32.33 2.50 -52.57
CA PHE A 17 -31.13 2.20 -51.81
C PHE A 17 -31.45 2.39 -50.33
N GLY A 18 -31.87 1.31 -49.67
CA GLY A 18 -31.82 1.25 -48.22
C GLY A 18 -30.36 1.17 -47.81
N THR A 19 -29.74 2.31 -47.52
CA THR A 19 -28.56 2.33 -46.67
C THR A 19 -28.99 1.68 -45.36
N SER A 20 -28.48 0.47 -45.09
CA SER A 20 -28.53 -0.07 -43.74
C SER A 20 -27.58 0.80 -42.91
N ASP A 21 -28.10 1.92 -42.40
CA ASP A 21 -27.49 2.61 -41.28
C ASP A 21 -27.39 1.57 -40.17
N THR A 22 -26.20 0.97 -40.01
CA THR A 22 -25.88 0.14 -38.86
C THR A 22 -25.81 1.09 -37.68
N GLN A 23 -26.99 1.40 -37.14
CA GLN A 23 -27.11 2.11 -35.89
C GLN A 23 -26.43 1.23 -34.84
N ALA A 24 -25.24 1.64 -34.40
CA ALA A 24 -24.67 1.13 -33.18
C ALA A 24 -25.75 1.30 -32.12
N GLN A 25 -26.20 0.20 -31.52
CA GLN A 25 -27.21 0.24 -30.48
C GLN A 25 -26.65 1.08 -29.31
N ALA A 26 -26.98 2.36 -29.28
CA ALA A 26 -26.92 3.15 -28.07
C ALA A 26 -28.04 2.63 -27.16
N THR A 27 -27.80 1.52 -26.48
CA THR A 27 -28.67 1.05 -25.41
C THR A 27 -28.75 2.17 -24.37
N SER A 28 -29.91 2.78 -24.24
CA SER A 28 -30.27 3.78 -23.23
C SER A 28 -30.09 3.27 -21.79
N ASN A 29 -29.84 1.97 -21.60
CA ASN A 29 -29.23 1.39 -20.42
C ASN A 29 -27.84 0.88 -20.78
N ALA A 30 -26.78 1.59 -20.36
CA ALA A 30 -25.44 1.01 -20.37
C ALA A 30 -25.48 -0.34 -19.64
N ALA A 31 -25.07 -1.43 -20.30
CA ALA A 31 -24.97 -2.74 -19.69
C ALA A 31 -23.94 -2.66 -18.54
N SER A 32 -24.44 -2.48 -17.31
CA SER A 32 -23.61 -2.41 -16.12
C SER A 32 -23.30 -3.83 -15.65
N THR A 33 -22.06 -4.26 -15.84
CA THR A 33 -21.57 -5.52 -15.24
C THR A 33 -21.01 -5.19 -13.86
N ARG A 34 -21.56 -5.83 -12.83
CA ARG A 34 -21.06 -5.69 -11.46
C ARG A 34 -19.86 -6.61 -11.29
N VAL A 35 -18.67 -6.04 -11.13
CA VAL A 35 -17.47 -6.78 -10.74
C VAL A 35 -17.41 -6.84 -9.22
N ASN A 36 -17.37 -8.05 -8.65
CA ASN A 36 -17.15 -8.24 -7.22
C ASN A 36 -15.65 -8.46 -6.97
N LEU A 37 -14.95 -7.41 -6.53
CA LEU A 37 -13.53 -7.46 -6.19
C LEU A 37 -13.38 -7.79 -4.71
N ILE A 38 -12.95 -9.00 -4.39
CA ILE A 38 -12.52 -9.36 -3.04
C ILE A 38 -11.01 -9.14 -2.98
N LEU A 39 -10.60 -8.04 -2.34
CA LEU A 39 -9.18 -7.74 -2.13
C LEU A 39 -8.67 -8.56 -0.96
N SER A 40 -7.52 -9.21 -1.12
CA SER A 40 -6.82 -9.87 -0.02
C SER A 40 -6.27 -8.83 0.95
N ASP A 41 -6.07 -9.26 2.19
CA ASP A 41 -5.36 -8.44 3.16
C ASP A 41 -3.93 -8.20 2.70
N VAL A 42 -3.46 -6.96 2.88
CA VAL A 42 -2.09 -6.57 2.55
C VAL A 42 -1.42 -6.13 3.84
N ILE A 43 -0.24 -6.69 4.10
CA ILE A 43 0.72 -6.16 5.08
C ILE A 43 2.10 -6.19 4.43
N SER A 44 2.73 -5.03 4.31
CA SER A 44 4.06 -4.90 3.71
C SER A 44 4.87 -3.78 4.34
N ILE A 45 6.19 -3.95 4.30
CA ILE A 45 7.15 -2.90 4.61
C ILE A 45 7.53 -2.24 3.28
N ASP A 46 7.37 -0.92 3.20
CA ASP A 46 7.72 -0.16 2.00
C ASP A 46 9.23 -0.18 1.77
N ALA A 47 9.66 -0.21 0.50
CA ALA A 47 11.06 -0.23 0.11
C ALA A 47 11.83 1.02 0.56
N GLY A 48 11.16 2.15 0.80
CA GLY A 48 11.75 3.35 1.38
C GLY A 48 12.04 3.25 2.88
N SER A 49 11.66 2.16 3.55
CA SER A 49 11.97 1.93 4.96
C SER A 49 13.43 1.55 5.15
N VAL A 50 14.10 2.15 6.14
CA VAL A 50 15.44 1.70 6.57
C VAL A 50 15.38 0.26 7.08
N ALA A 51 14.32 -0.11 7.80
CA ALA A 51 14.09 -1.46 8.27
C ALA A 51 13.62 -2.45 7.19
N SER A 52 13.62 -2.10 5.90
CA SER A 52 13.25 -3.03 4.81
C SER A 52 14.11 -4.31 4.77
N ASN A 53 15.37 -4.21 5.20
CA ASN A 53 16.28 -5.35 5.40
C ASN A 53 16.36 -5.81 6.88
N GLY A 54 15.49 -5.32 7.75
CA GLY A 54 15.39 -5.72 9.15
C GLY A 54 16.47 -5.19 10.10
N ILE A 55 17.38 -4.32 9.64
CA ILE A 55 18.50 -3.81 10.45
C ILE A 55 18.47 -2.30 10.51
N VAL A 56 18.45 -1.76 11.75
CA VAL A 56 18.67 -0.35 12.05
C VAL A 56 19.86 -0.29 13.00
N ASP A 57 21.02 0.16 12.51
CA ASP A 57 22.26 0.18 13.29
C ASP A 57 22.32 1.40 14.23
N SER A 58 22.46 1.14 15.53
CA SER A 58 22.85 2.15 16.51
C SER A 58 24.36 2.15 16.69
N LYS A 59 25.07 3.12 16.10
CA LYS A 59 26.53 3.23 16.16
C LYS A 59 26.98 4.18 17.27
N TYR A 60 27.94 3.74 18.08
CA TYR A 60 28.65 4.55 19.08
C TYR A 60 30.11 4.69 18.63
N PHE A 61 30.55 5.90 18.31
CA PHE A 61 31.89 6.13 17.74
C PHE A 61 32.92 6.53 18.79
N THR A 62 32.46 7.07 19.93
CA THR A 62 33.33 7.56 20.99
C THR A 62 32.86 7.07 22.35
N SER A 63 33.75 7.09 23.35
CA SER A 63 33.37 6.83 24.74
C SER A 63 32.41 7.89 25.29
N ALA A 64 32.42 9.11 24.75
CA ALA A 64 31.48 10.16 25.11
C ALA A 64 30.04 9.84 24.66
N ASP A 65 29.89 9.21 23.49
CA ASP A 65 28.59 8.73 22.97
C ASP A 65 27.94 7.71 23.92
N TYR A 66 28.74 6.99 24.70
CA TYR A 66 28.30 5.99 25.65
C TYR A 66 27.99 6.58 27.03
N ASN A 67 28.80 7.55 27.48
CA ASN A 67 28.67 8.14 28.80
C ASN A 67 27.61 9.25 28.88
N THR A 68 26.98 9.59 27.75
CA THR A 68 25.94 10.63 27.67
C THR A 68 24.72 10.13 26.88
N ALA A 69 23.57 10.77 27.07
CA ALA A 69 22.35 10.39 26.35
C ALA A 69 22.52 10.69 24.84
N LYS A 70 22.68 9.63 24.04
CA LYS A 70 22.74 9.73 22.58
C LYS A 70 21.37 9.47 21.96
N ASN A 71 20.83 10.48 21.29
CA ASN A 71 19.62 10.37 20.48
C ASN A 71 20.02 10.29 19.01
N VAL A 72 19.53 9.27 18.29
CA VAL A 72 19.74 9.12 16.85
C VAL A 72 18.39 9.11 16.17
N THR A 73 18.13 10.12 15.34
CA THR A 73 16.93 10.15 14.49
C THR A 73 17.20 9.35 13.23
N VAL A 74 16.40 8.31 13.00
CA VAL A 74 16.42 7.51 11.78
C VAL A 74 15.16 7.82 10.99
N ALA A 75 15.28 8.71 10.01
CA ALA A 75 14.18 9.05 9.12
C ALA A 75 13.70 7.81 8.35
N ASN A 76 12.40 7.69 8.13
CA ASN A 76 11.78 6.54 7.47
C ASN A 76 12.23 5.20 8.09
N SER A 77 12.39 5.15 9.41
CA SER A 77 12.85 3.95 10.12
C SER A 77 12.00 2.73 9.77
N LEU A 78 10.68 2.90 9.72
CA LEU A 78 9.71 1.90 9.28
C LEU A 78 8.51 2.57 8.62
N ILE A 79 8.19 2.16 7.39
CA ILE A 79 6.97 2.54 6.68
C ILE A 79 6.20 1.24 6.42
N VAL A 80 5.01 1.13 7.01
CA VAL A 80 4.13 -0.04 6.86
C VAL A 80 2.91 0.34 6.07
N THR A 81 2.57 -0.51 5.10
CA THR A 81 1.25 -0.51 4.47
C THR A 81 0.46 -1.68 5.01
N SER A 82 -0.71 -1.41 5.61
CA SER A 82 -1.56 -2.47 6.16
C SER A 82 -3.04 -2.18 5.95
N SER A 83 -3.79 -3.20 5.51
CA SER A 83 -5.27 -3.18 5.47
C SER A 83 -5.90 -3.52 6.83
N LYS A 84 -5.10 -3.96 7.80
CA LYS A 84 -5.55 -4.41 9.14
C LYS A 84 -4.77 -3.76 10.28
N ILE A 85 -5.32 -3.88 11.47
CA ILE A 85 -4.61 -3.53 12.71
C ILE A 85 -3.40 -4.47 12.87
N PHE A 86 -2.26 -3.94 13.27
CA PHE A 86 -1.02 -4.71 13.41
C PHE A 86 -0.23 -4.33 14.66
N ASP A 87 0.72 -5.18 15.04
CA ASP A 87 1.71 -4.91 16.09
C ASP A 87 3.08 -4.73 15.44
N VAL A 88 3.89 -3.80 15.97
CA VAL A 88 5.32 -3.69 15.64
C VAL A 88 6.10 -4.32 16.77
N LYS A 89 6.84 -5.39 16.44
CA LYS A 89 7.72 -6.08 17.38
C LYS A 89 9.18 -5.88 17.01
N VAL A 90 10.03 -5.73 18.01
CA VAL A 90 11.48 -5.64 17.83
C VAL A 90 12.19 -6.59 18.78
N LYS A 91 13.40 -7.00 18.39
CA LYS A 91 14.34 -7.78 19.20
C LYS A 91 15.76 -7.44 18.79
N SER A 92 16.73 -7.73 19.64
CA SER A 92 18.14 -7.74 19.24
C SER A 92 18.48 -9.02 18.48
N GLY A 93 19.46 -8.93 17.58
CA GLY A 93 20.05 -10.10 16.90
C GLY A 93 20.93 -10.98 17.81
N GLY A 94 21.22 -10.52 19.03
CA GLY A 94 22.08 -11.24 19.98
C GLY A 94 21.99 -10.67 21.40
N THR A 95 22.69 -11.31 22.34
CA THR A 95 22.67 -10.94 23.77
C THR A 95 23.51 -9.70 24.09
N ASN A 96 24.41 -9.30 23.19
CA ASN A 96 25.31 -8.17 23.37
C ASN A 96 25.45 -7.36 22.08
N PHE A 97 25.66 -6.05 22.22
CA PHE A 97 26.35 -5.27 21.20
C PHE A 97 27.84 -5.62 21.27
N SER A 98 28.46 -5.89 20.13
CA SER A 98 29.85 -6.38 20.08
C SER A 98 30.72 -5.51 19.18
N GLU A 99 31.91 -5.17 19.68
CA GLU A 99 32.99 -4.57 18.92
C GLU A 99 34.30 -5.32 19.27
N GLY A 100 34.75 -6.21 18.40
CA GLY A 100 35.89 -7.09 18.69
C GLY A 100 35.64 -7.97 19.92
N THR A 101 36.48 -7.84 20.95
CA THR A 101 36.32 -8.54 22.24
C THR A 101 35.39 -7.82 23.21
N ASN A 102 35.03 -6.56 22.95
CA ASN A 102 34.18 -5.76 23.82
C ASN A 102 32.72 -6.19 23.66
N LYS A 103 32.01 -6.33 24.79
CA LYS A 103 30.61 -6.76 24.83
C LYS A 103 29.83 -5.86 25.77
N ILE A 104 28.72 -5.34 25.28
CA ILE A 104 27.76 -4.55 26.06
C ILE A 104 26.42 -5.30 26.03
N PRO A 105 25.87 -5.69 27.19
CA PRO A 105 24.57 -6.35 27.24
C PRO A 105 23.46 -5.50 26.60
N VAL A 106 22.62 -6.09 25.75
CA VAL A 106 21.56 -5.32 25.07
C VAL A 106 20.51 -4.74 26.02
N ASN A 107 20.36 -5.34 27.21
CA ASN A 107 19.36 -4.94 28.21
C ASN A 107 19.69 -3.62 28.94
N VAL A 108 20.82 -2.98 28.63
CA VAL A 108 21.10 -1.61 29.10
C VAL A 108 20.44 -0.54 28.22
N SER A 109 19.93 -0.92 27.05
CA SER A 109 19.29 0.00 26.10
C SER A 109 17.78 -0.08 26.18
N LYS A 110 17.13 1.09 26.20
CA LYS A 110 15.69 1.24 26.02
C LYS A 110 15.37 1.74 24.62
N ILE A 111 14.29 1.24 24.05
CA ILE A 111 13.78 1.68 22.75
C ILE A 111 12.35 2.18 22.94
N GLN A 112 12.05 3.30 22.30
CA GLN A 112 10.72 3.88 22.21
C GLN A 112 10.49 4.32 20.77
N ALA A 113 9.31 4.05 20.24
CA ALA A 113 8.90 4.58 18.95
C ALA A 113 8.38 6.01 19.10
N VAL A 114 8.74 6.86 18.14
CA VAL A 114 8.17 8.20 17.96
C VAL A 114 7.39 8.17 16.65
N ILE A 115 6.13 8.58 16.69
CA ILE A 115 5.27 8.60 15.52
C ILE A 115 5.25 10.04 14.96
N GLU A 116 5.64 10.19 13.69
CA GLU A 116 5.62 11.48 12.99
C GLU A 116 4.33 11.71 12.15
N MET A 117 3.46 10.70 12.05
CA MET A 117 2.22 10.73 11.24
C MET A 117 0.96 10.33 12.04
N SER A 118 -0.21 10.33 11.39
CA SER A 118 -1.53 9.99 11.97
C SER A 118 -1.72 8.50 12.36
N MET A 119 -0.65 7.77 12.63
CA MET A 119 -0.75 6.37 13.06
C MET A 119 -1.19 6.34 14.52
N VAL A 120 -2.32 5.68 14.80
CA VAL A 120 -2.86 5.55 16.16
C VAL A 120 -2.51 4.15 16.67
N GLY A 121 -1.95 4.07 17.87
CA GLY A 121 -1.55 2.81 18.50
C GLY A 121 -0.99 3.05 19.89
N ILE A 122 -0.79 1.98 20.66
CA ILE A 122 -0.20 2.07 22.00
C ILE A 122 1.31 1.96 21.87
N LEU A 123 2.00 3.06 22.16
CA LEU A 123 3.45 3.15 22.19
C LEU A 123 3.99 2.61 23.52
N ASN A 124 4.88 1.63 23.45
CA ASN A 124 5.55 1.07 24.63
C ASN A 124 7.02 1.47 24.64
N THR A 125 7.54 1.73 25.84
CA THR A 125 8.99 1.77 26.06
C THR A 125 9.44 0.38 26.49
N ILE A 126 10.38 -0.19 25.75
CA ILE A 126 10.87 -1.55 25.99
C ILE A 126 12.36 -1.56 26.31
N THR A 127 12.80 -2.54 27.09
CA THR A 127 14.23 -2.82 27.31
C THR A 127 14.67 -3.88 26.31
N LEU A 128 15.69 -3.62 25.50
CA LEU A 128 16.05 -4.51 24.41
C LEU A 128 16.46 -5.91 24.90
N SER A 129 16.05 -6.95 24.16
CA SER A 129 16.31 -8.36 24.46
C SER A 129 16.27 -9.18 23.17
N THR A 130 16.68 -10.45 23.26
CA THR A 130 16.65 -11.40 22.14
C THR A 130 15.27 -11.99 21.85
N THR A 131 14.25 -11.64 22.66
CA THR A 131 12.86 -12.08 22.47
C THR A 131 12.07 -10.99 21.76
N ASP A 132 11.05 -11.37 21.00
CA ASP A 132 10.18 -10.38 20.37
C ASP A 132 9.44 -9.55 21.42
N GLN A 133 9.55 -8.23 21.33
CA GLN A 133 8.92 -7.29 22.25
C GLN A 133 8.02 -6.33 21.48
N LYS A 134 6.81 -6.10 21.99
CA LYS A 134 5.84 -5.20 21.36
C LYS A 134 6.25 -3.74 21.58
N LEU A 135 6.83 -3.13 20.55
CA LEU A 135 7.17 -1.71 20.55
C LEU A 135 5.91 -0.86 20.33
N ILE A 136 5.04 -1.29 19.41
CA ILE A 136 3.74 -0.68 19.14
C ILE A 136 2.68 -1.78 19.14
N THR A 137 1.59 -1.57 19.86
CA THR A 137 0.44 -2.49 19.89
C THR A 137 -0.79 -1.83 19.27
N ASN A 138 -1.57 -2.60 18.51
CA ASN A 138 -2.81 -2.14 17.88
C ASN A 138 -2.63 -0.89 17.01
N ALA A 139 -1.57 -0.87 16.19
CA ALA A 139 -1.40 0.14 15.17
C ALA A 139 -2.57 0.12 14.18
N THR A 140 -3.18 1.28 13.92
CA THR A 140 -4.25 1.42 12.92
C THR A 140 -3.76 1.07 11.53
N SER A 141 -4.68 0.56 10.70
CA SER A 141 -4.44 0.39 9.27
C SER A 141 -4.14 1.73 8.60
N GLY A 142 -3.37 1.69 7.51
CA GLY A 142 -2.92 2.88 6.82
C GLY A 142 -2.21 2.51 5.51
N PHE A 143 -2.41 3.35 4.50
CA PHE A 143 -1.74 3.27 3.20
C PHE A 143 -1.06 4.61 2.94
N LYS A 144 0.14 4.59 2.36
CA LYS A 144 0.83 5.80 1.92
C LYS A 144 0.14 6.30 0.65
N ASN A 145 -0.63 7.38 0.73
CA ASN A 145 -1.16 8.02 -0.47
C ASN A 145 0.02 8.55 -1.31
N HIS A 146 0.10 8.10 -2.57
CA HIS A 146 1.06 8.58 -3.56
C HIS A 146 0.63 9.93 -4.13
#